data_AF-A0A7J7V5Q2-F1
#
_entry.id   AF-A0A7J7V5Q2-F1
#
_cell.length_a   1.000
_cell.length_b   1.000
_cell.length_c   1.000
_cell.angle_alpha   90.00
_cell.angle_beta   90.00
_cell.angle_gamma   90.00
#
_symmetry.space_group_name_H-M   'P 1'
#
loop_
_entity.id
_entity.type
_entity.pdbx_description
1 polymer ?
#
loop_
_entity_poly.entity_id
_entity_poly.type
_entity_poly.pdbx_seq_one_letter_code
_entity_poly.pdbx_strand_id
1 'polypeptide(L)'
;MRLTSGPLRRLGCVLALSFRALMLREISGAWALDNGLAMTPTMGWLHWERFMCNTDCEEDPDSCVSEKLFMQMADIMASEGWKEVGYEYICIDDCWMASRRDSKQRLQADPKRFPSGIRHLSDYVHSKGLKLGIYADVGKKTCAGYPGSLGHYNIDAETFADWGVDLLKFDGCYCDSVEELANAQLYRNPTIL
;
A
#
# COMPACT_ATOMS: atom_id res chain seq x y z
N MET A 1 67.19 -28.49 54.35
CA MET A 1 67.04 -29.54 53.32
C MET A 1 66.47 -28.85 52.08
N ARG A 2 67.12 -29.01 50.92
CA ARG A 2 66.75 -28.34 49.66
C ARG A 2 65.32 -28.71 49.22
N LEU A 3 64.67 -27.80 48.48
CA LEU A 3 63.81 -28.00 47.29
C LEU A 3 63.29 -26.59 46.88
N THR A 4 64.00 -25.83 46.05
CA THR A 4 63.83 -25.66 44.58
C THR A 4 62.49 -25.04 44.13
N SER A 5 62.57 -23.74 43.81
CA SER A 5 62.04 -22.99 42.64
C SER A 5 60.65 -23.29 42.05
N GLY A 6 59.83 -22.23 41.95
CA GLY A 6 58.80 -22.05 40.91
C GLY A 6 58.38 -20.57 40.81
N PRO A 7 58.26 -19.96 39.62
CA PRO A 7 58.06 -18.53 39.46
C PRO A 7 56.56 -18.16 39.49
N LEU A 8 56.13 -17.37 40.49
CA LEU A 8 54.86 -16.62 40.38
C LEU A 8 55.06 -15.45 39.40
N ARG A 9 54.92 -15.73 38.10
CA ARG A 9 54.77 -14.69 37.07
C ARG A 9 53.30 -14.34 36.93
N ARG A 10 52.96 -13.15 37.43
CA ARG A 10 52.01 -12.17 36.86
C ARG A 10 51.01 -12.74 35.84
N LEU A 11 49.80 -13.04 36.29
CA LEU A 11 48.64 -13.16 35.42
C LEU A 11 47.40 -12.54 36.07
N GLY A 12 47.55 -11.31 36.58
CA GLY A 12 46.45 -10.47 37.03
C GLY A 12 46.37 -9.23 36.12
N CYS A 13 45.16 -8.89 35.69
CA CYS A 13 44.79 -7.64 35.00
C CYS A 13 44.86 -7.54 33.46
N VAL A 14 44.53 -8.59 32.69
CA VAL A 14 44.13 -8.37 31.27
C VAL A 14 42.76 -8.98 30.90
N LEU A 15 42.14 -9.79 31.77
CA LEU A 15 40.97 -10.61 31.42
C LEU A 15 39.60 -10.07 31.88
N ALA A 16 39.42 -8.75 32.01
CA ALA A 16 38.09 -8.20 32.34
C ALA A 16 37.71 -6.90 31.61
N LEU A 17 38.35 -6.60 30.48
CA LEU A 17 37.97 -5.46 29.63
C LEU A 17 37.66 -5.83 28.17
N SER A 18 37.69 -7.10 27.80
CA SER A 18 37.65 -7.54 26.38
C SER A 18 36.34 -8.19 25.92
N PHE A 19 35.24 -8.15 26.68
CA PHE A 19 33.93 -8.70 26.26
C PHE A 19 32.77 -7.69 26.33
N ARG A 20 33.03 -6.42 26.00
CA ARG A 20 31.98 -5.47 25.59
C ARG A 20 32.32 -4.76 24.28
N ALA A 21 33.10 -5.41 23.42
CA ALA A 21 33.25 -4.98 22.05
C ALA A 21 32.02 -5.45 21.25
N LEU A 22 31.12 -4.51 21.04
CA LEU A 22 30.40 -4.35 19.77
C LEU A 22 29.61 -5.57 19.28
N MET A 23 28.51 -5.90 19.97
CA MET A 23 27.33 -6.40 19.27
C MET A 23 26.35 -5.23 19.09
N LEU A 24 26.81 -4.16 18.44
CA LEU A 24 25.89 -3.35 17.64
C LEU A 24 25.55 -4.23 16.45
N ARG A 25 24.59 -5.15 16.67
CA ARG A 25 23.84 -5.77 15.58
C ARG A 25 23.38 -4.58 14.73
N GLU A 26 23.86 -4.49 13.50
CA GLU A 26 23.30 -3.55 12.55
C GLU A 26 21.81 -3.84 12.52
N ILE A 27 21.03 -2.96 13.15
CA ILE A 27 19.61 -2.93 12.92
C ILE A 27 19.55 -2.44 11.48
N SER A 28 19.44 -3.39 10.54
CA SER A 28 19.10 -3.06 9.16
C SER A 28 17.81 -2.27 9.23
N GLY A 29 17.92 -0.95 9.17
CA GLY A 29 16.77 -0.07 9.13
C GLY A 29 15.92 -0.46 7.93
N ALA A 30 14.60 -0.43 8.09
CA ALA A 30 13.71 -0.47 6.94
C ALA A 30 13.88 0.86 6.20
N TRP A 31 14.34 0.81 4.96
CA TRP A 31 14.37 1.97 4.08
C TRP A 31 12.98 2.10 3.46
N ALA A 32 12.25 3.14 3.87
CA ALA A 32 11.03 3.54 3.19
C ALA A 32 11.38 4.25 1.87
N LEU A 33 10.41 4.33 0.96
CA LEU A 33 10.53 5.17 -0.22
C LEU A 33 10.52 6.64 0.22
N ASP A 34 11.54 7.41 -0.16
CA ASP A 34 11.62 8.85 0.08
C ASP A 34 11.10 9.61 -1.14
N ASN A 35 9.78 9.57 -1.34
CA ASN A 35 9.09 10.24 -2.45
C ASN A 35 8.50 11.61 -2.06
N GLY A 36 8.85 12.14 -0.89
CA GLY A 36 8.36 13.43 -0.39
C GLY A 36 6.88 13.46 0.02
N LEU A 37 6.18 12.31 0.02
CA LEU A 37 4.80 12.18 0.48
C LEU A 37 4.74 11.64 1.92
N ALA A 38 3.55 11.69 2.53
CA ALA A 38 3.29 11.16 3.87
C ALA A 38 4.26 11.65 4.97
N MET A 39 4.74 12.90 4.86
CA MET A 39 5.55 13.57 5.89
C MET A 39 4.80 13.74 7.22
N THR A 40 3.47 13.69 7.17
CA THR A 40 2.56 13.47 8.29
C THR A 40 1.69 12.25 7.99
N PRO A 41 1.08 11.59 8.99
CA PRO A 41 0.14 10.50 8.74
C PRO A 41 -0.96 10.93 7.76
N THR A 42 -1.15 10.14 6.71
CA THR A 42 -2.18 10.37 5.70
C THR A 42 -3.58 10.35 6.32
N MET A 43 -4.42 11.33 5.99
CA MET A 43 -5.79 11.44 6.50
C MET A 43 -6.80 11.38 5.36
N GLY A 44 -7.85 10.56 5.51
CA GLY A 44 -8.86 10.38 4.48
C GLY A 44 -9.96 9.42 4.90
N TRP A 45 -10.75 9.02 3.91
CA TRP A 45 -11.86 8.08 4.04
C TRP A 45 -11.59 6.86 3.15
N LEU A 46 -11.90 5.66 3.65
CA LEU A 46 -11.72 4.38 2.96
C LEU A 46 -12.98 3.55 3.16
N HIS A 47 -13.56 3.03 2.08
CA HIS A 47 -14.90 2.43 2.16
C HIS A 47 -14.97 1.09 2.94
N TRP A 48 -13.84 0.37 3.06
CA TRP A 48 -13.83 -1.07 3.37
C TRP A 48 -14.61 -1.47 4.61
N GLU A 49 -14.33 -0.87 5.77
CA GLU A 49 -14.93 -1.31 7.04
C GLU A 49 -16.46 -1.16 7.03
N ARG A 50 -16.97 -0.12 6.38
CA ARG A 50 -18.40 0.20 6.38
C ARG A 50 -19.17 -0.44 5.22
N PHE A 51 -18.60 -0.40 4.02
CA PHE A 51 -19.27 -0.78 2.78
C PHE A 51 -18.83 -2.15 2.27
N MET A 52 -17.70 -2.66 2.75
CA MET A 52 -17.16 -4.00 2.44
C MET A 52 -17.12 -4.23 0.93
N CYS A 53 -17.37 -5.46 0.50
CA CYS A 53 -17.48 -5.86 -0.90
C CYS A 53 -18.95 -5.87 -1.37
N ASN A 54 -19.78 -4.89 -0.98
CA ASN A 54 -21.16 -4.84 -1.44
C ASN A 54 -21.22 -4.43 -2.93
N THR A 55 -21.51 -5.38 -3.82
CA THR A 55 -21.61 -5.12 -5.27
C THR A 55 -23.04 -5.18 -5.79
N ASP A 56 -24.03 -5.39 -4.92
CA ASP A 56 -25.44 -5.49 -5.31
C ASP A 56 -26.09 -4.10 -5.41
N CYS A 57 -25.83 -3.43 -6.52
CA CYS A 57 -26.40 -2.11 -6.79
C CYS A 57 -27.85 -2.13 -7.26
N GLU A 58 -28.44 -3.31 -7.50
CA GLU A 58 -29.85 -3.42 -7.88
C GLU A 58 -30.72 -3.36 -6.61
N GLU A 59 -30.33 -4.11 -5.57
CA GLU A 59 -31.07 -4.14 -4.30
C GLU A 59 -30.59 -3.09 -3.28
N ASP A 60 -29.30 -2.69 -3.30
CA ASP A 60 -28.72 -1.72 -2.36
C ASP A 60 -27.90 -0.62 -3.09
N PRO A 61 -28.54 0.22 -3.92
CA PRO A 61 -27.89 1.22 -4.76
C PRO A 61 -27.18 2.34 -4.01
N ASP A 62 -27.48 2.52 -2.72
CA ASP A 62 -26.91 3.59 -1.90
C ASP A 62 -25.71 3.12 -1.06
N SER A 63 -25.52 1.82 -0.91
CA SER A 63 -24.37 1.25 -0.18
C SER A 63 -23.46 0.37 -1.05
N CYS A 64 -23.83 0.09 -2.30
CA CYS A 64 -22.97 -0.68 -3.18
C CYS A 64 -21.72 0.12 -3.59
N VAL A 65 -20.59 -0.58 -3.77
CA VAL A 65 -19.31 -0.05 -4.23
C VAL A 65 -19.45 0.39 -5.69
N SER A 66 -19.70 1.67 -5.90
CA SER A 66 -19.99 2.29 -7.19
C SER A 66 -19.42 3.70 -7.30
N GLU A 67 -19.25 4.23 -8.51
CA GLU A 67 -18.76 5.61 -8.70
C GLU A 67 -19.65 6.64 -7.99
N LYS A 68 -20.97 6.40 -7.94
CA LYS A 68 -21.94 7.24 -7.22
C LYS A 68 -21.59 7.37 -5.74
N LEU A 69 -21.24 6.26 -5.08
CA LEU A 69 -20.84 6.26 -3.67
C LEU A 69 -19.62 7.17 -3.43
N PHE A 70 -18.58 7.03 -4.26
CA PHE A 70 -17.35 7.81 -4.10
C PHE A 70 -17.55 9.29 -4.45
N MET A 71 -18.35 9.61 -5.47
CA MET A 71 -18.71 10.99 -5.79
C MET A 71 -19.48 11.66 -4.64
N GLN A 72 -20.45 10.95 -4.05
CA GLN A 72 -21.20 11.44 -2.89
C GLN A 72 -20.30 11.65 -1.67
N MET A 73 -19.38 10.73 -1.39
CA MET A 73 -18.43 10.89 -0.27
C MET A 73 -17.45 12.05 -0.51
N ALA A 74 -17.04 12.28 -1.77
CA ALA A 74 -16.23 13.44 -2.13
C ALA A 74 -17.00 14.77 -1.94
N ASP A 75 -18.28 14.82 -2.32
CA ASP A 75 -19.15 15.97 -2.06
C ASP A 75 -19.30 16.26 -0.57
N ILE A 76 -19.57 15.24 0.25
CA ILE A 76 -19.68 15.36 1.70
C ILE A 76 -18.35 15.85 2.31
N MET A 77 -17.23 15.22 1.94
CA MET A 77 -15.93 15.61 2.49
C MET A 77 -15.55 17.05 2.14
N ALA A 78 -15.94 17.52 0.96
CA ALA A 78 -15.66 18.88 0.50
C ALA A 78 -16.64 19.94 1.02
N SER A 79 -17.83 19.56 1.50
CA SER A 79 -18.87 20.51 1.93
C SER A 79 -19.14 20.52 3.43
N GLU A 80 -18.80 19.44 4.16
CA GLU A 80 -19.14 19.28 5.58
C GLU A 80 -17.96 19.47 6.56
N GLY A 81 -16.84 20.05 6.12
CA GLY A 81 -15.73 20.41 7.02
C GLY A 81 -14.61 19.38 7.13
N TRP A 82 -14.74 18.20 6.51
CA TRP A 82 -13.75 17.13 6.61
C TRP A 82 -12.42 17.51 5.98
N LYS A 83 -12.47 18.08 4.77
CA LYS A 83 -11.28 18.56 4.06
C LYS A 83 -10.58 19.67 4.86
N GLU A 84 -11.35 20.56 5.47
CA GLU A 84 -10.86 21.70 6.25
C GLU A 84 -10.07 21.27 7.49
N VAL A 85 -10.37 20.08 8.04
CA VAL A 85 -9.64 19.48 9.17
C VAL A 85 -8.63 18.42 8.74
N GLY A 86 -8.33 18.33 7.44
CA GLY A 86 -7.20 17.57 6.89
C GLY A 86 -7.53 16.23 6.24
N TYR A 87 -8.80 15.79 6.20
CA TYR A 87 -9.15 14.57 5.46
C TYR A 87 -9.17 14.86 3.95
N GLU A 88 -8.11 14.47 3.25
CA GLU A 88 -7.90 14.85 1.84
C GLU A 88 -7.97 13.68 0.86
N TYR A 89 -7.90 12.43 1.31
CA TYR A 89 -7.97 11.25 0.44
C TYR A 89 -9.35 10.56 0.48
N ILE A 90 -9.94 10.32 -0.70
CA ILE A 90 -11.06 9.40 -0.91
C ILE A 90 -10.48 8.10 -1.47
N CYS A 91 -10.53 7.01 -0.71
CA CYS A 91 -9.87 5.76 -1.07
C CYS A 91 -10.87 4.66 -1.43
N ILE A 92 -10.68 4.10 -2.63
CA ILE A 92 -11.33 2.89 -3.10
C ILE A 92 -10.54 1.68 -2.56
N ASP A 93 -11.21 0.80 -1.82
CA ASP A 93 -10.70 -0.52 -1.42
C ASP A 93 -11.06 -1.61 -2.45
N ASP A 94 -10.99 -2.90 -2.09
CA ASP A 94 -11.28 -4.02 -2.99
C ASP A 94 -12.69 -3.94 -3.66
N CYS A 95 -12.94 -4.81 -4.63
CA CYS A 95 -14.22 -4.98 -5.32
C CYS A 95 -14.64 -3.87 -6.29
N TRP A 96 -13.75 -2.93 -6.65
CA TRP A 96 -14.04 -1.90 -7.65
C TRP A 96 -13.93 -2.37 -9.11
N MET A 97 -13.09 -3.38 -9.34
CA MET A 97 -12.67 -3.78 -10.68
C MET A 97 -13.62 -4.78 -11.34
N ALA A 98 -13.59 -4.84 -12.66
CA ALA A 98 -14.22 -5.92 -13.41
C ALA A 98 -13.54 -7.26 -13.09
N SER A 99 -14.27 -8.37 -13.30
CA SER A 99 -13.75 -9.72 -13.03
C SER A 99 -12.60 -10.16 -13.95
N ARG A 100 -12.29 -9.38 -15.00
CA ARG A 100 -11.24 -9.67 -15.98
C ARG A 100 -10.53 -8.39 -16.43
N ARG A 101 -9.24 -8.53 -16.74
CA ARG A 101 -8.43 -7.51 -17.42
C ARG A 101 -8.89 -7.33 -18.87
N ASP A 102 -8.54 -6.18 -19.46
CA ASP A 102 -8.81 -5.91 -20.89
C ASP A 102 -7.91 -6.75 -21.81
N SER A 103 -8.09 -6.63 -23.12
CA SER A 103 -7.26 -7.35 -24.11
C SER A 103 -5.78 -6.96 -24.08
N LYS A 104 -5.44 -5.82 -23.47
CA LYS A 104 -4.07 -5.33 -23.24
C LYS A 104 -3.55 -5.68 -21.85
N GLN A 105 -4.26 -6.53 -21.09
CA GLN A 105 -3.95 -6.93 -19.72
C GLN A 105 -4.04 -5.81 -18.68
N ARG A 106 -4.71 -4.68 -18.97
CA ARG A 106 -4.93 -3.62 -17.98
C ARG A 106 -6.11 -3.95 -17.08
N LEU A 107 -6.04 -3.50 -15.83
CA LEU A 107 -7.20 -3.47 -14.94
C LEU A 107 -8.32 -2.61 -15.54
N GLN A 108 -9.56 -2.98 -15.24
CA GLN A 108 -10.76 -2.28 -15.69
C GLN A 108 -11.65 -2.03 -14.49
N ALA A 109 -12.25 -0.85 -14.41
CA ALA A 109 -13.35 -0.65 -13.48
C ALA A 109 -14.54 -1.52 -13.88
N ASP A 110 -15.35 -1.95 -12.92
CA ASP A 110 -16.60 -2.63 -13.24
C ASP A 110 -17.50 -1.70 -14.07
N PRO A 111 -17.87 -2.08 -15.31
CA PRO A 111 -18.52 -1.15 -16.23
C PRO A 111 -19.97 -0.84 -15.84
N LYS A 112 -20.59 -1.62 -14.94
CA LYS A 112 -21.94 -1.32 -14.44
C LYS A 112 -21.90 -0.37 -13.25
N ARG A 113 -20.92 -0.54 -12.36
CA ARG A 113 -20.81 0.22 -11.11
C ARG A 113 -19.96 1.48 -11.24
N PHE A 114 -19.03 1.49 -12.19
CA PHE A 114 -18.16 2.61 -12.57
C PHE A 114 -18.24 2.89 -14.07
N PRO A 115 -19.44 3.19 -14.61
CA PRO A 115 -19.66 3.37 -16.06
C PRO A 115 -18.81 4.50 -16.67
N SER A 116 -18.42 5.50 -15.89
CA SER A 116 -17.59 6.62 -16.36
C SER A 116 -16.08 6.31 -16.29
N GLY A 117 -15.70 5.24 -15.57
CA GLY A 117 -14.33 4.80 -15.36
C GLY A 117 -13.55 5.60 -14.30
N ILE A 118 -12.41 5.05 -13.87
CA ILE A 118 -11.61 5.62 -12.77
C ILE A 118 -11.02 6.99 -13.11
N ARG A 119 -10.58 7.21 -14.36
CA ARG A 119 -10.04 8.52 -14.78
C ARG A 119 -11.04 9.65 -14.52
N HIS A 120 -12.31 9.46 -14.92
CA HIS A 120 -13.35 10.44 -14.69
C HIS A 120 -13.63 10.64 -13.20
N LEU A 121 -13.66 9.55 -12.41
CA LEU A 121 -13.82 9.65 -10.97
C LEU A 121 -12.66 10.42 -10.31
N SER A 122 -11.42 10.21 -10.76
CA SER A 122 -10.27 10.96 -10.27
C SER A 122 -10.38 12.44 -10.60
N ASP A 123 -10.68 12.78 -11.87
CA ASP A 123 -10.88 14.17 -12.29
C ASP A 123 -11.99 14.84 -11.45
N TYR A 124 -13.06 14.11 -11.14
CA TYR A 124 -14.14 14.59 -10.27
C TYR A 124 -13.67 14.84 -8.83
N VAL A 125 -12.96 13.89 -8.21
CA VAL A 125 -12.40 14.02 -6.85
C VAL A 125 -11.41 15.19 -6.78
N HIS A 126 -10.54 15.34 -7.78
CA HIS A 126 -9.61 16.46 -7.90
C HIS A 126 -10.33 17.80 -8.03
N SER A 127 -11.46 17.85 -8.74
CA SER A 127 -12.29 19.07 -8.85
C SER A 127 -12.84 19.57 -7.50
N LYS A 128 -12.90 18.69 -6.49
CA LYS A 128 -13.29 19.01 -5.11
C LYS A 128 -12.12 19.42 -4.23
N GLY A 129 -10.90 19.43 -4.77
CA GLY A 129 -9.66 19.65 -4.03
C GLY A 129 -9.31 18.48 -3.11
N LEU A 130 -9.74 17.27 -3.46
CA LEU A 130 -9.43 16.01 -2.78
C LEU A 130 -8.49 15.16 -3.65
N LYS A 131 -8.02 14.04 -3.11
CA LYS A 131 -7.10 13.07 -3.72
C LYS A 131 -7.76 11.70 -3.83
N LEU A 132 -7.50 10.97 -4.90
CA LEU A 132 -8.08 9.63 -5.11
C LEU A 132 -7.08 8.54 -4.71
N GLY A 133 -7.46 7.69 -3.76
CA GLY A 133 -6.79 6.43 -3.48
C GLY A 133 -7.46 5.25 -4.20
N ILE A 134 -6.68 4.25 -4.60
CA ILE A 134 -7.18 2.99 -5.18
C ILE A 134 -6.55 1.78 -4.50
N TYR A 135 -7.11 0.61 -4.77
CA TYR A 135 -6.69 -0.66 -4.23
C TYR A 135 -6.21 -1.62 -5.31
N ALA A 136 -5.14 -2.36 -4.99
CA ALA A 136 -4.74 -3.57 -5.69
C ALA A 136 -4.15 -4.57 -4.69
N ASP A 137 -3.79 -5.75 -5.18
CA ASP A 137 -3.17 -6.81 -4.38
C ASP A 137 -1.89 -7.30 -5.07
N VAL A 138 -0.85 -7.59 -4.28
CA VAL A 138 0.45 -8.08 -4.73
C VAL A 138 0.37 -9.47 -5.36
N GLY A 139 -0.58 -10.31 -4.93
CA GLY A 139 -0.71 -11.69 -5.34
C GLY A 139 -1.47 -11.89 -6.65
N LYS A 140 -1.91 -13.13 -6.86
CA LYS A 140 -2.64 -13.55 -8.09
C LYS A 140 -4.06 -13.01 -8.14
N LYS A 141 -4.65 -12.74 -6.98
CA LYS A 141 -6.00 -12.23 -6.81
C LYS A 141 -6.04 -11.26 -5.64
N THR A 142 -7.01 -10.37 -5.65
CA THR A 142 -7.37 -9.62 -4.45
C THR A 142 -7.97 -10.53 -3.39
N CYS A 143 -8.06 -10.06 -2.15
CA CYS A 143 -8.68 -10.81 -1.07
C CYS A 143 -10.13 -11.24 -1.39
N ALA A 144 -10.91 -10.40 -2.09
CA ALA A 144 -12.25 -10.73 -2.57
C ALA A 144 -12.29 -11.54 -3.88
N GLY A 145 -11.14 -11.90 -4.44
CA GLY A 145 -11.02 -12.82 -5.58
C GLY A 145 -11.01 -12.15 -6.96
N TYR A 146 -10.86 -10.83 -7.04
CA TYR A 146 -10.70 -10.07 -8.28
C TYR A 146 -9.27 -10.19 -8.84
N PRO A 147 -8.96 -9.75 -10.07
CA PRO A 147 -7.61 -9.84 -10.63
C PRO A 147 -6.55 -9.17 -9.75
N GLY A 148 -5.53 -9.94 -9.32
CA GLY A 148 -4.37 -9.40 -8.60
C GLY A 148 -3.28 -8.89 -9.55
N SER A 149 -2.22 -8.31 -8.98
CA SER A 149 -1.18 -7.58 -9.75
C SER A 149 0.07 -8.42 -10.04
N LEU A 150 0.16 -9.65 -9.53
CA LEU A 150 1.28 -10.53 -9.84
C LEU A 150 1.47 -10.68 -11.36
N GLY A 151 2.68 -10.39 -11.84
CA GLY A 151 3.03 -10.40 -13.27
C GLY A 151 2.58 -9.16 -14.06
N HIS A 152 1.91 -8.20 -13.42
CA HIS A 152 1.32 -7.01 -14.05
C HIS A 152 1.72 -5.70 -13.36
N TYR A 153 2.68 -5.71 -12.43
CA TYR A 153 3.02 -4.54 -11.61
C TYR A 153 3.30 -3.26 -12.41
N ASN A 154 4.09 -3.34 -13.48
CA ASN A 154 4.42 -2.17 -14.29
C ASN A 154 3.19 -1.61 -15.01
N ILE A 155 2.41 -2.47 -15.66
CA ILE A 155 1.22 -2.02 -16.40
C ILE A 155 0.13 -1.50 -15.45
N ASP A 156 0.02 -2.07 -14.24
CA ASP A 156 -0.94 -1.60 -13.23
C ASP A 156 -0.50 -0.25 -12.66
N ALA A 157 0.78 -0.08 -12.34
CA ALA A 157 1.32 1.21 -11.87
C ALA A 157 1.16 2.31 -12.93
N GLU A 158 1.47 2.02 -14.20
CA GLU A 158 1.22 2.93 -15.33
C GLU A 158 -0.28 3.24 -15.48
N THR A 159 -1.15 2.23 -15.35
CA THR A 159 -2.61 2.40 -15.43
C THR A 159 -3.12 3.34 -14.33
N PHE A 160 -2.63 3.19 -13.09
CA PHE A 160 -3.02 4.06 -11.98
C PHE A 160 -2.51 5.50 -12.16
N ALA A 161 -1.26 5.67 -12.61
CA ALA A 161 -0.71 6.97 -12.93
C ALA A 161 -1.50 7.66 -14.07
N ASP A 162 -1.83 6.92 -15.14
CA ASP A 162 -2.62 7.40 -16.28
C ASP A 162 -4.04 7.84 -15.87
N TRP A 163 -4.62 7.18 -14.86
CA TRP A 163 -5.91 7.54 -14.28
C TRP A 163 -5.83 8.70 -13.28
N GLY A 164 -4.63 9.16 -12.93
CA GLY A 164 -4.43 10.24 -11.97
C GLY A 164 -4.70 9.81 -10.52
N VAL A 165 -4.38 8.58 -10.15
CA VAL A 165 -4.47 8.10 -8.77
C VAL A 165 -3.36 8.73 -7.92
N ASP A 166 -3.69 9.12 -6.69
CA ASP A 166 -2.78 9.77 -5.73
C ASP A 166 -2.26 8.83 -4.63
N LEU A 167 -2.93 7.69 -4.40
CA LEU A 167 -2.59 6.73 -3.35
C LEU A 167 -2.92 5.31 -3.78
N LEU A 168 -2.04 4.35 -3.47
CA LEU A 168 -2.29 2.93 -3.66
C LEU A 168 -2.28 2.20 -2.31
N LYS A 169 -3.39 1.56 -1.94
CA LYS A 169 -3.41 0.47 -0.95
C LYS A 169 -3.05 -0.82 -1.69
N PHE A 170 -2.02 -1.51 -1.22
CA PHE A 170 -1.52 -2.74 -1.85
C PHE A 170 -1.55 -3.91 -0.87
N ASP A 171 -2.54 -4.78 -1.04
CA ASP A 171 -2.81 -5.89 -0.13
C ASP A 171 -1.94 -7.11 -0.40
N GLY A 172 -2.04 -8.12 0.46
CA GLY A 172 -1.12 -9.26 0.53
C GLY A 172 -1.75 -10.63 0.30
N CYS A 173 -2.99 -10.72 -0.20
CA CYS A 173 -3.66 -12.01 -0.39
C CYS A 173 -3.10 -12.77 -1.60
N TYR A 174 -3.31 -14.10 -1.62
CA TYR A 174 -2.92 -14.95 -2.77
C TYR A 174 -1.48 -14.77 -3.27
N CYS A 175 -0.56 -14.49 -2.35
CA CYS A 175 0.88 -14.52 -2.57
C CYS A 175 1.47 -15.76 -1.91
N ASP A 176 2.21 -16.57 -2.67
CA ASP A 176 2.58 -17.93 -2.26
C ASP A 176 3.79 -17.95 -1.31
N SER A 177 4.62 -16.90 -1.32
CA SER A 177 5.85 -16.86 -0.51
C SER A 177 6.36 -15.43 -0.26
N VAL A 178 7.18 -15.27 0.78
CA VAL A 178 7.89 -14.01 1.05
C VAL A 178 8.89 -13.69 -0.06
N GLU A 179 9.47 -14.70 -0.70
CA GLU A 179 10.34 -14.53 -1.87
C GLU A 179 9.60 -13.94 -3.07
N GLU A 180 8.34 -14.32 -3.30
CA GLU A 180 7.50 -13.75 -4.36
C GLU A 180 7.20 -12.26 -4.10
N LEU A 181 6.95 -11.88 -2.84
CA LEU A 181 6.84 -10.47 -2.42
C LEU A 181 8.14 -9.69 -2.65
N ALA A 182 9.29 -10.28 -2.29
CA ALA A 182 10.60 -9.65 -2.47
C ALA A 182 10.97 -9.51 -3.95
N ASN A 183 10.53 -10.42 -4.80
CA ASN A 183 10.73 -10.33 -6.25
C ASN A 183 9.78 -9.31 -6.90
N ALA A 184 8.59 -9.07 -6.35
CA ALA A 184 7.75 -7.94 -6.76
C ALA A 184 8.47 -6.59 -6.55
N GLN A 185 9.28 -6.47 -5.48
CA GLN A 185 10.16 -5.32 -5.23
C GLN A 185 11.33 -5.17 -6.22
N LEU A 186 11.70 -6.21 -6.98
CA LEU A 186 12.82 -6.13 -7.94
C LEU A 186 12.45 -5.36 -9.22
N TYR A 187 11.19 -5.01 -9.44
CA TYR A 187 10.75 -4.09 -10.49
C TYR A 187 10.93 -2.61 -10.08
N ARG A 188 12.03 -2.28 -9.38
CA ARG A 188 12.49 -0.90 -9.14
C ARG A 188 12.96 -0.28 -10.45
N ASN A 189 12.03 0.19 -11.27
CA ASN A 189 12.30 1.30 -12.17
C ASN A 189 11.78 2.57 -11.47
N PRO A 190 12.66 3.45 -10.94
CA PRO A 190 12.29 4.58 -10.08
C PRO A 190 11.55 5.71 -10.81
N THR A 191 10.91 5.43 -11.94
CA THR A 191 10.31 6.43 -12.84
C THR A 191 8.78 6.44 -12.77
N ILE A 192 8.15 5.53 -12.01
CA ILE A 192 6.70 5.31 -12.10
C ILE A 192 5.92 5.67 -10.82
N LEU A 193 6.59 5.98 -9.69
CA LEU A 193 5.94 6.53 -8.48
C LEU A 193 6.83 7.58 -7.80
#